data_AF-A0A8S4PPX9-F1
#
_entry.id   AF-A0A8S4PPX9-F1
#
_cell.length_a   1.000
_cell.length_b   1.000
_cell.length_c   1.000
_cell.angle_alpha   90.00
_cell.angle_beta   90.00
_cell.angle_gamma   90.00
#
_symmetry.space_group_name_H-M   'P 1'
#
loop_
_entity.id
_entity.type
_entity.pdbx_description
1 polymer ?
#
loop_
_entity_poly.entity_id
_entity_poly.type
_entity_poly.pdbx_seq_one_letter_code
_entity_poly.pdbx_strand_id
1 'polypeptide(L)'
;MESKELKFESRRTPLCCLHGVTASSQSLASQIGLDILKKGGNAADAAVAMAAALNVTMPTSTGIGGDAFCLFYDANSKSVKAVNGSGRAPSALTLEKALADGFSERFPQQHGHAITVPGTAATWVDTVDMFGSGKIVLSDLLAPAIQLAEEGHPVCQNTAYSLDKSKHLLLNPGNEGGRDWLIDGRAPKWGEVLKLPNLAKTFRAVATDGKRGFYEGRIAQSIVDVVQKFGGVMSLEDLKNHETTFPEAISVDYKGKRVWEIPPNGQGIVALMALNILEEFNLSELGHNSVEYLHKVIDALHLAFADAMWYVADTDKVNVPIDGMISKRYANERRTLMHPDKAIEGVDRGHPENNSSTVYFTVADEYGNACSFIQS
;
A
#
# COMPACT_ATOMS: atom_id res chain seq x y z
N MET A 1 -9.38 -16.63 -28.86
CA MET A 1 -8.96 -15.66 -29.88
C MET A 1 -7.66 -15.08 -29.37
N GLU A 2 -6.52 -15.62 -29.82
CA GLU A 2 -5.23 -14.97 -29.56
C GLU A 2 -5.33 -13.57 -30.16
N SER A 3 -5.40 -12.53 -29.32
CA SER A 3 -5.23 -11.18 -29.83
C SER A 3 -3.82 -11.17 -30.43
N LYS A 4 -3.71 -11.05 -31.75
CA LYS A 4 -2.44 -10.73 -32.39
C LYS A 4 -1.87 -9.56 -31.62
N GLU A 5 -0.79 -9.79 -30.87
CA GLU A 5 -0.12 -8.74 -30.12
C GLU A 5 0.18 -7.61 -31.09
N LEU A 6 -0.49 -6.47 -30.92
CA LEU A 6 -0.18 -5.28 -31.67
C LEU A 6 1.17 -4.78 -31.12
N LYS A 7 2.26 -5.19 -31.78
CA LYS A 7 3.61 -4.72 -31.47
C LYS A 7 3.79 -3.37 -32.14
N PHE A 8 3.65 -2.30 -31.36
CA PHE A 8 3.96 -0.94 -31.77
C PHE A 8 4.55 -0.18 -30.59
N GLU A 9 5.41 0.78 -30.87
CA GLU A 9 5.87 1.73 -29.87
C GLU A 9 4.71 2.68 -29.53
N SER A 10 4.39 2.77 -28.25
CA SER A 10 3.35 3.67 -27.75
C SER A 10 3.99 4.78 -26.93
N ARG A 11 3.36 5.96 -26.91
CA ARG A 11 3.77 7.10 -26.10
C ARG A 11 2.58 7.65 -25.35
N ARG A 12 2.77 7.98 -24.07
CA ARG A 12 1.84 8.80 -23.29
C ARG A 12 2.48 10.15 -23.03
N THR A 13 1.82 11.21 -23.47
CA THR A 13 2.24 12.59 -23.15
C THR A 13 1.87 12.90 -21.70
N PRO A 14 2.71 13.63 -20.93
CA PRO A 14 2.33 14.13 -19.62
C PRO A 14 1.02 14.91 -19.67
N LEU A 15 0.13 14.67 -18.69
CA LEU A 15 -1.10 15.41 -18.53
C LEU A 15 -0.81 16.77 -17.89
N CYS A 16 -1.45 17.83 -18.38
CA CYS A 16 -1.44 19.15 -17.76
C CYS A 16 -2.86 19.57 -17.37
N CYS A 17 -3.02 20.16 -16.19
CA CYS A 17 -4.31 20.58 -15.64
C CYS A 17 -4.13 21.76 -14.68
N LEU A 18 -5.20 22.52 -14.42
CA LEU A 18 -5.18 23.68 -13.51
C LEU A 18 -5.85 23.42 -12.16
N HIS A 19 -6.84 22.53 -12.11
CA HIS A 19 -7.74 22.40 -10.95
C HIS A 19 -7.60 21.07 -10.20
N GLY A 20 -6.69 20.20 -10.65
CA GLY A 20 -6.38 18.94 -9.99
C GLY A 20 -6.16 17.80 -10.95
N VAL A 21 -5.49 16.77 -10.45
CA VAL A 21 -5.12 15.56 -11.16
C VAL A 21 -5.20 14.36 -10.22
N THR A 22 -5.63 13.24 -10.78
CA THR A 22 -5.64 11.93 -10.12
C THR A 22 -4.87 10.93 -10.97
N ALA A 23 -4.06 10.10 -10.35
CA ALA A 23 -3.37 9.01 -11.02
C ALA A 23 -3.45 7.73 -10.18
N SER A 24 -3.84 6.63 -10.81
CA SER A 24 -3.82 5.29 -10.19
C SER A 24 -3.66 4.20 -11.25
N SER A 25 -3.52 2.96 -10.79
CA SER A 25 -3.48 1.75 -11.63
C SER A 25 -4.82 1.40 -12.28
N GLN A 26 -5.92 2.10 -11.99
CA GLN A 26 -7.26 1.78 -12.50
C GLN A 26 -8.04 3.05 -12.89
N SER A 27 -8.63 3.04 -14.10
CA SER A 27 -9.24 4.23 -14.69
C SER A 27 -10.56 4.67 -14.04
N LEU A 28 -11.42 3.75 -13.60
CA LEU A 28 -12.63 4.05 -12.81
C LEU A 28 -12.27 4.68 -11.47
N ALA A 29 -11.24 4.18 -10.77
CA ALA A 29 -10.77 4.77 -9.53
C ALA A 29 -10.30 6.22 -9.77
N SER A 30 -9.44 6.43 -10.77
CA SER A 30 -8.99 7.79 -11.15
C SER A 30 -10.16 8.72 -11.50
N GLN A 31 -11.15 8.22 -12.25
CA GLN A 31 -12.35 8.98 -12.56
C GLN A 31 -13.16 9.35 -11.31
N ILE A 32 -13.32 8.43 -10.37
CA ILE A 32 -14.00 8.68 -9.08
C ILE A 32 -13.29 9.78 -8.31
N GLY A 33 -11.96 9.73 -8.19
CA GLY A 33 -11.20 10.79 -7.53
C GLY A 33 -11.41 12.16 -8.20
N LEU A 34 -11.42 12.21 -9.53
CA LEU A 34 -11.69 13.44 -10.28
C LEU A 34 -13.12 13.96 -10.03
N ASP A 35 -14.10 13.07 -9.92
CA ASP A 35 -15.49 13.44 -9.63
C ASP A 35 -15.65 13.97 -8.20
N ILE A 36 -14.88 13.44 -7.24
CA ILE A 36 -14.81 14.00 -5.87
C ILE A 36 -14.19 15.40 -5.88
N LEU A 37 -13.08 15.62 -6.60
CA LEU A 37 -12.50 16.96 -6.76
C LEU A 37 -13.51 17.94 -7.37
N LYS A 38 -14.25 17.53 -8.42
CA LYS A 38 -15.30 18.36 -9.04
C LYS A 38 -16.47 18.68 -8.12
N LYS A 39 -16.73 17.84 -7.12
CA LYS A 39 -17.73 18.09 -6.07
C LYS A 39 -17.22 19.03 -4.97
N GLY A 40 -15.99 19.53 -5.09
CA GLY A 40 -15.37 20.45 -4.16
C GLY A 40 -14.56 19.78 -3.05
N GLY A 41 -14.33 18.47 -3.14
CA GLY A 41 -13.41 17.75 -2.27
C GLY A 41 -11.96 18.12 -2.54
N ASN A 42 -11.08 17.82 -1.59
CA ASN A 42 -9.65 18.05 -1.72
C ASN A 42 -8.87 16.76 -2.05
N ALA A 43 -7.55 16.84 -2.07
CA ALA A 43 -6.68 15.70 -2.39
C ALA A 43 -6.89 14.49 -1.46
N ALA A 44 -7.15 14.70 -0.17
CA ALA A 44 -7.38 13.62 0.80
C ALA A 44 -8.74 12.94 0.56
N ASP A 45 -9.80 13.73 0.35
CA ASP A 45 -11.14 13.22 0.04
C ASP A 45 -11.12 12.32 -1.21
N ALA A 46 -10.51 12.83 -2.28
CA ALA A 46 -10.39 12.12 -3.55
C ALA A 46 -9.52 10.87 -3.42
N ALA A 47 -8.42 10.93 -2.66
CA ALA A 47 -7.58 9.77 -2.39
C ALA A 47 -8.37 8.65 -1.69
N VAL A 48 -9.14 8.95 -0.63
CA VAL A 48 -9.91 7.91 0.08
C VAL A 48 -11.02 7.32 -0.79
N ALA A 49 -11.69 8.12 -1.62
CA ALA A 49 -12.65 7.59 -2.59
C ALA A 49 -11.99 6.67 -3.64
N MET A 50 -10.79 7.03 -4.11
CA MET A 50 -9.98 6.19 -5.00
C MET A 50 -9.57 4.88 -4.32
N ALA A 51 -9.15 4.95 -3.06
CA ALA A 51 -8.73 3.81 -2.24
C ALA A 51 -9.83 2.74 -2.15
N ALA A 52 -11.05 3.18 -1.82
CA ALA A 52 -12.22 2.30 -1.77
C ALA A 52 -12.58 1.72 -3.14
N ALA A 53 -12.50 2.52 -4.21
CA ALA A 53 -12.74 2.03 -5.57
C ALA A 53 -11.69 1.00 -6.04
N LEU A 54 -10.43 1.16 -5.64
CA LEU A 54 -9.35 0.22 -5.93
C LEU A 54 -9.54 -1.11 -5.20
N ASN A 55 -10.05 -1.10 -3.96
CA ASN A 55 -10.44 -2.34 -3.29
C ASN A 55 -11.49 -3.14 -4.09
N VAL A 56 -12.44 -2.47 -4.73
CA VAL A 56 -13.45 -3.15 -5.56
C VAL A 56 -12.86 -3.66 -6.87
N THR A 57 -12.08 -2.82 -7.56
CA THR A 57 -11.67 -3.05 -8.95
C THR A 57 -10.33 -3.79 -9.11
N MET A 58 -9.51 -3.80 -8.06
CA MET A 58 -8.21 -4.48 -7.99
C MET A 58 -8.07 -5.34 -6.72
N PRO A 59 -9.00 -6.27 -6.45
CA PRO A 59 -8.98 -7.06 -5.22
C PRO A 59 -7.80 -8.04 -5.10
N THR A 60 -7.07 -8.26 -6.18
CA THR A 60 -5.85 -9.07 -6.19
C THR A 60 -4.62 -8.28 -5.75
N SER A 61 -4.77 -7.00 -5.41
CA SER A 61 -3.66 -6.09 -5.10
C SER A 61 -3.96 -5.16 -3.92
N THR A 62 -5.15 -5.22 -3.35
CA THR A 62 -5.50 -4.46 -2.14
C THR A 62 -6.84 -4.92 -1.57
N GLY A 63 -7.07 -4.63 -0.30
CA GLY A 63 -8.41 -4.67 0.28
C GLY A 63 -8.52 -3.95 1.61
N ILE A 64 -9.75 -3.69 2.05
CA ILE A 64 -10.07 -3.12 3.37
C ILE A 64 -9.57 -3.99 4.54
N GLY A 65 -9.30 -5.27 4.26
CA GLY A 65 -8.68 -6.22 5.18
C GLY A 65 -7.16 -6.17 5.24
N GLY A 66 -6.51 -5.23 4.54
CA GLY A 66 -5.07 -4.98 4.62
C GLY A 66 -4.73 -3.67 5.32
N ASP A 67 -3.62 -3.05 4.93
CA ASP A 67 -3.04 -1.87 5.59
C ASP A 67 -2.82 -0.71 4.61
N ALA A 68 -2.70 0.51 5.15
CA ALA A 68 -2.56 1.71 4.33
C ALA A 68 -1.59 2.73 4.93
N PHE A 69 -0.97 3.52 4.04
CA PHE A 69 -0.07 4.61 4.37
C PHE A 69 -0.35 5.83 3.48
N CYS A 70 -0.13 7.02 4.03
CA CYS A 70 -0.32 8.27 3.30
C CYS A 70 0.74 9.30 3.65
N LEU A 71 1.33 9.93 2.64
CA LEU A 71 2.02 11.21 2.76
C LEU A 71 1.11 12.31 2.20
N PHE A 72 0.72 13.25 3.05
CA PHE A 72 -0.10 14.40 2.68
C PHE A 72 0.76 15.67 2.70
N TYR A 73 0.90 16.33 1.57
CA TYR A 73 1.45 17.66 1.47
C TYR A 73 0.35 18.70 1.65
N ASP A 74 0.44 19.47 2.73
CA ASP A 74 -0.43 20.61 3.00
C ASP A 74 0.21 21.88 2.41
N ALA A 75 -0.45 22.48 1.42
CA ALA A 75 0.04 23.67 0.74
C ALA A 75 0.06 24.92 1.62
N ASN A 76 -0.84 25.00 2.62
CA ASN A 76 -0.94 26.15 3.50
C ASN A 76 0.26 26.20 4.45
N SER A 77 0.54 25.07 5.12
CA SER A 77 1.70 24.96 6.03
C SER A 77 3.01 24.65 5.31
N LYS A 78 2.96 24.26 4.03
CA LYS A 78 4.08 23.77 3.23
C LYS A 78 4.83 22.61 3.90
N SER A 79 4.08 21.74 4.55
CA SER A 79 4.61 20.61 5.31
C SER A 79 4.07 19.28 4.80
N VAL A 80 4.87 18.23 4.98
CA VAL A 80 4.48 16.85 4.67
C VAL A 80 4.08 16.17 5.97
N LYS A 81 2.89 15.57 5.99
CA LYS A 81 2.35 14.78 7.10
C LYS A 81 2.32 13.31 6.72
N ALA A 82 2.70 12.44 7.64
CA ALA A 82 2.66 11.00 7.45
C ALA A 82 1.49 10.39 8.20
N VAL A 83 0.88 9.38 7.60
CA VAL A 83 -0.15 8.53 8.17
C VAL A 83 0.31 7.09 8.04
N ASN A 84 0.31 6.37 9.15
CA ASN A 84 0.63 4.95 9.22
C ASN A 84 -0.57 4.22 9.83
N GLY A 85 -1.34 3.53 8.99
CA GLY A 85 -2.35 2.59 9.45
C GLY A 85 -1.94 1.17 9.09
N SER A 86 -0.72 0.79 9.46
CA SER A 86 -0.32 -0.61 9.49
C SER A 86 -0.84 -1.30 10.74
N GLY A 87 -1.31 -2.52 10.54
CA GLY A 87 -1.83 -3.40 11.56
C GLY A 87 -0.76 -3.93 12.49
N ARG A 88 -1.04 -3.92 13.79
CA ARG A 88 -0.20 -4.63 14.76
C ARG A 88 -0.54 -6.13 14.76
N ALA A 89 0.43 -6.94 15.15
CA ALA A 89 0.19 -8.35 15.44
C ALA A 89 -0.79 -8.47 16.62
N PRO A 90 -1.67 -9.50 16.64
CA PRO A 90 -2.52 -9.78 17.79
C PRO A 90 -1.73 -9.86 19.10
N SER A 91 -2.28 -9.34 20.18
CA SER A 91 -1.60 -9.26 21.47
C SER A 91 -1.23 -10.64 22.06
N ALA A 92 -1.99 -11.68 21.73
CA ALA A 92 -1.72 -13.06 22.11
C ALA A 92 -0.65 -13.76 21.23
N LEU A 93 -0.22 -13.16 20.12
CA LEU A 93 0.80 -13.73 19.23
C LEU A 93 2.21 -13.36 19.73
N THR A 94 2.65 -14.00 20.81
CA THR A 94 4.02 -13.86 21.31
C THR A 94 4.98 -14.81 20.59
N LEU A 95 6.28 -14.58 20.73
CA LEU A 95 7.30 -15.50 20.20
C LEU A 95 7.16 -16.90 20.81
N GLU A 96 6.90 -16.99 22.12
CA GLU A 96 6.68 -18.25 22.82
C GLU A 96 5.46 -18.98 22.27
N LYS A 97 4.37 -18.24 21.99
CA LYS A 97 3.17 -18.82 21.38
C LYS A 97 3.47 -19.35 19.97
N ALA A 98 4.15 -18.57 19.13
CA ALA A 98 4.54 -18.99 17.78
C ALA A 98 5.41 -20.26 17.81
N LEU A 99 6.39 -20.32 18.70
CA LEU A 99 7.26 -21.49 18.88
C LEU A 99 6.48 -22.71 19.43
N ALA A 100 5.56 -22.50 20.38
CA ALA A 100 4.70 -23.56 20.91
C ALA A 100 3.76 -24.15 19.85
N ASP A 101 3.32 -23.34 18.89
CA ASP A 101 2.53 -23.77 17.74
C ASP A 101 3.39 -24.39 16.62
N GLY A 102 4.71 -24.48 16.80
CA GLY A 102 5.63 -25.15 15.90
C GLY A 102 6.23 -24.26 14.81
N PHE A 103 6.15 -22.93 14.93
CA PHE A 103 6.68 -21.99 13.95
C PHE A 103 7.99 -21.34 14.46
N SER A 104 9.12 -21.71 13.86
CA SER A 104 10.45 -21.20 14.24
C SER A 104 11.10 -20.26 13.22
N GLU A 105 10.61 -20.22 11.97
CA GLU A 105 11.19 -19.41 10.89
C GLU A 105 10.18 -18.43 10.28
N ARG A 106 9.03 -18.92 9.83
CA ARG A 106 7.96 -18.12 9.22
C ARG A 106 6.61 -18.80 9.37
N PHE A 107 5.54 -18.01 9.32
CA PHE A 107 4.18 -18.55 9.20
C PHE A 107 3.89 -18.95 7.74
N PRO A 108 3.16 -20.05 7.50
CA PRO A 108 2.57 -20.31 6.19
C PRO A 108 1.63 -19.16 5.79
N GLN A 109 1.65 -18.73 4.53
CA GLN A 109 0.86 -17.58 4.06
C GLN A 109 -0.66 -17.70 4.33
N GLN A 110 -1.17 -18.92 4.44
CA GLN A 110 -2.60 -19.19 4.68
C GLN A 110 -2.94 -19.44 6.16
N HIS A 111 -1.96 -19.35 7.07
CA HIS A 111 -2.18 -19.56 8.50
C HIS A 111 -2.69 -18.27 9.15
N GLY A 112 -3.59 -18.37 10.13
CA GLY A 112 -4.18 -17.21 10.80
C GLY A 112 -3.16 -16.32 11.53
N HIS A 113 -2.04 -16.86 11.99
CA HIS A 113 -0.92 -16.07 12.55
C HIS A 113 -0.24 -15.13 11.55
N ALA A 114 -0.41 -15.35 10.24
CA ALA A 114 0.10 -14.43 9.22
C ALA A 114 -0.77 -13.16 9.08
N ILE A 115 -1.92 -13.10 9.76
CA ILE A 115 -2.87 -11.98 9.67
C ILE A 115 -2.64 -11.01 10.84
N THR A 116 -2.28 -9.77 10.52
CA THR A 116 -2.26 -8.63 11.44
C THR A 116 -3.64 -7.96 11.49
N VAL A 117 -3.86 -7.09 12.48
CA VAL A 117 -5.12 -6.32 12.59
C VAL A 117 -5.27 -5.37 11.39
N PRO A 118 -6.27 -5.49 10.50
CA PRO A 118 -6.34 -4.66 9.30
C PRO A 118 -6.45 -3.17 9.58
N GLY A 119 -5.55 -2.34 9.04
CA GLY A 119 -5.54 -0.89 9.31
C GLY A 119 -6.13 0.00 8.20
N THR A 120 -6.46 -0.55 7.04
CA THR A 120 -6.96 0.25 5.89
C THR A 120 -8.23 1.04 6.23
N ALA A 121 -9.21 0.42 6.90
CA ALA A 121 -10.48 1.07 7.22
C ALA A 121 -10.29 2.28 8.16
N ALA A 122 -9.46 2.15 9.20
CA ALA A 122 -9.13 3.25 10.08
C ALA A 122 -8.39 4.35 9.34
N THR A 123 -7.43 3.99 8.49
CA THR A 123 -6.65 4.96 7.69
C THR A 123 -7.55 5.82 6.81
N TRP A 124 -8.56 5.23 6.16
CA TRP A 124 -9.51 6.00 5.34
C TRP A 124 -10.25 7.05 6.15
N VAL A 125 -10.81 6.63 7.29
CA VAL A 125 -11.57 7.53 8.17
C VAL A 125 -10.66 8.62 8.73
N ASP A 126 -9.52 8.22 9.30
CA ASP A 126 -8.60 9.12 9.99
C ASP A 126 -7.90 10.09 9.00
N THR A 127 -7.68 9.70 7.75
CA THR A 127 -7.16 10.59 6.70
C THR A 127 -8.17 11.68 6.34
N VAL A 128 -9.46 11.33 6.20
CA VAL A 128 -10.53 12.31 5.92
C VAL A 128 -10.74 13.22 7.13
N ASP A 129 -10.75 12.67 8.34
CA ASP A 129 -10.92 13.46 9.56
C ASP A 129 -9.79 14.48 9.76
N MET A 130 -8.55 14.09 9.43
CA MET A 130 -7.37 14.95 9.60
C MET A 130 -7.15 15.93 8.45
N PHE A 131 -7.38 15.51 7.21
CA PHE A 131 -6.96 16.26 6.02
C PHE A 131 -8.08 16.50 5.01
N GLY A 132 -9.27 15.95 5.21
CA GLY A 132 -10.41 16.12 4.30
C GLY A 132 -10.88 17.57 4.22
N SER A 133 -11.62 17.91 3.17
CA SER A 133 -12.09 19.28 2.96
C SER A 133 -13.16 19.74 3.96
N GLY A 134 -13.80 18.79 4.67
CA GLY A 134 -15.00 19.01 5.48
C GLY A 134 -16.26 19.29 4.65
N LYS A 135 -16.18 19.29 3.31
CA LYS A 135 -17.31 19.57 2.42
C LYS A 135 -18.03 18.30 1.95
N ILE A 136 -17.34 17.17 1.96
CA ILE A 136 -17.87 15.89 1.52
C ILE A 136 -17.74 14.91 2.69
N VAL A 137 -18.86 14.31 3.09
CA VAL A 137 -18.90 13.36 4.20
C VAL A 137 -18.41 11.98 3.73
N LEU A 138 -17.89 11.18 4.67
CA LEU A 138 -17.34 9.85 4.38
C LEU A 138 -18.30 8.95 3.58
N SER A 139 -19.60 9.02 3.84
CA SER A 139 -20.61 8.24 3.10
C SER A 139 -20.63 8.58 1.60
N ASP A 140 -20.43 9.84 1.25
CA ASP A 140 -20.40 10.29 -0.14
C ASP A 140 -19.07 9.94 -0.84
N LEU A 141 -17.98 9.83 -0.06
CA LEU A 141 -16.69 9.36 -0.56
C LEU A 141 -16.70 7.87 -0.88
N LEU A 142 -17.38 7.06 -0.06
CA LEU A 142 -17.48 5.61 -0.25
C LEU A 142 -18.62 5.20 -1.19
N ALA A 143 -19.61 6.06 -1.42
CA ALA A 143 -20.77 5.76 -2.27
C ALA A 143 -20.41 5.25 -3.68
N PRO A 144 -19.43 5.83 -4.42
CA PRO A 144 -19.05 5.31 -5.73
C PRO A 144 -18.50 3.88 -5.68
N ALA A 145 -17.69 3.56 -4.66
CA ALA A 145 -17.15 2.22 -4.48
C ALA A 145 -18.25 1.21 -4.08
N ILE A 146 -19.20 1.63 -3.23
CA ILE A 146 -20.40 0.85 -2.90
C ILE A 146 -21.19 0.54 -4.17
N GLN A 147 -21.42 1.53 -5.03
CA GLN A 147 -22.14 1.34 -6.29
C GLN A 147 -21.41 0.35 -7.22
N LEU A 148 -20.09 0.50 -7.41
CA LEU A 148 -19.28 -0.43 -8.20
C LEU A 148 -19.34 -1.87 -7.67
N ALA A 149 -19.42 -2.05 -6.35
CA ALA A 149 -19.52 -3.35 -5.72
C ALA A 149 -20.93 -3.96 -5.86
N GLU A 150 -22.01 -3.17 -5.78
CA GLU A 150 -23.40 -3.69 -5.86
C GLU A 150 -23.88 -3.90 -7.28
N GLU A 151 -23.71 -2.88 -8.13
CA GLU A 151 -24.16 -2.90 -9.52
C GLU A 151 -23.20 -3.71 -10.39
N GLY A 152 -21.93 -3.76 -9.98
CA GLY A 152 -20.84 -4.48 -10.62
C GLY A 152 -19.94 -3.57 -11.44
N HIS A 153 -18.75 -4.07 -11.76
CA HIS A 153 -17.76 -3.36 -12.56
C HIS A 153 -17.12 -4.29 -13.60
N PRO A 154 -16.69 -3.77 -14.76
CA PRO A 154 -15.95 -4.56 -15.73
C PRO A 154 -14.56 -4.92 -15.19
N VAL A 155 -14.24 -6.21 -15.18
CA VAL A 155 -12.95 -6.71 -14.69
C VAL A 155 -11.84 -6.34 -15.68
N CYS A 156 -10.78 -5.69 -15.20
CA CYS A 156 -9.63 -5.34 -16.03
C CYS A 156 -8.75 -6.56 -16.32
N GLN A 157 -7.90 -6.48 -17.35
CA GLN A 157 -7.10 -7.61 -17.82
C GLN A 157 -6.18 -8.19 -16.74
N ASN A 158 -5.52 -7.34 -15.95
CA ASN A 158 -4.62 -7.77 -14.89
C ASN A 158 -5.37 -8.47 -13.74
N THR A 159 -6.51 -7.92 -13.31
CA THR A 159 -7.35 -8.55 -12.28
C THR A 159 -7.87 -9.90 -12.76
N ALA A 160 -8.34 -10.01 -14.02
CA ALA A 160 -8.79 -11.28 -14.59
C ALA A 160 -7.68 -12.34 -14.59
N TYR A 161 -6.48 -11.96 -15.02
CA TYR A 161 -5.31 -12.83 -15.02
C TYR A 161 -4.93 -13.31 -13.61
N SER A 162 -4.88 -12.39 -12.65
CA SER A 162 -4.49 -12.70 -11.28
C SER A 162 -5.54 -13.56 -10.56
N LEU A 163 -6.83 -13.28 -10.75
CA LEU A 163 -7.91 -14.12 -10.21
C LEU A 163 -7.88 -15.54 -10.78
N ASP A 164 -7.59 -15.71 -12.08
CA ASP A 164 -7.49 -17.04 -12.68
C ASP A 164 -6.30 -17.84 -12.11
N LYS A 165 -5.14 -17.21 -11.95
CA LYS A 165 -3.98 -17.83 -11.29
C LYS A 165 -4.26 -18.22 -9.84
N SER A 166 -4.96 -17.38 -9.10
CA SER A 166 -5.28 -17.58 -7.69
C SER A 166 -6.55 -18.39 -7.44
N LYS A 167 -7.26 -18.84 -8.49
CA LYS A 167 -8.54 -19.55 -8.40
C LYS A 167 -8.51 -20.77 -7.46
N HIS A 168 -7.39 -21.49 -7.45
CA HIS A 168 -7.22 -22.66 -6.57
C HIS A 168 -7.29 -22.30 -5.07
N LEU A 169 -6.87 -21.10 -4.69
CA LEU A 169 -6.97 -20.56 -3.33
C LEU A 169 -8.41 -20.15 -3.00
N LEU A 170 -9.12 -19.58 -3.99
CA LEU A 170 -10.51 -19.13 -3.87
C LEU A 170 -11.51 -20.30 -3.78
N LEU A 171 -11.19 -21.42 -4.43
CA LEU A 171 -12.01 -22.64 -4.40
C LEU A 171 -11.65 -23.58 -3.25
N ASN A 172 -10.70 -23.20 -2.38
CA ASN A 172 -10.35 -24.01 -1.21
C ASN A 172 -11.60 -24.18 -0.32
N PRO A 173 -11.98 -25.42 0.07
CA PRO A 173 -13.14 -25.65 0.93
C PRO A 173 -13.17 -24.86 2.25
N GLY A 174 -11.99 -24.47 2.78
CA GLY A 174 -11.91 -23.62 3.98
C GLY A 174 -12.27 -22.14 3.74
N ASN A 175 -12.23 -21.67 2.49
CA ASN A 175 -12.44 -20.28 2.10
C ASN A 175 -13.90 -20.04 1.68
N GLU A 176 -14.76 -19.82 2.67
CA GLU A 176 -16.21 -19.64 2.45
C GLU A 176 -16.53 -18.40 1.59
N GLY A 177 -15.74 -17.33 1.72
CA GLY A 177 -15.89 -16.10 0.92
C GLY A 177 -15.20 -16.13 -0.44
N GLY A 178 -14.43 -17.17 -0.76
CA GLY A 178 -13.64 -17.23 -1.99
C GLY A 178 -14.49 -17.23 -3.26
N ARG A 179 -15.72 -17.75 -3.18
CA ARG A 179 -16.67 -17.79 -4.30
C ARG A 179 -17.24 -16.43 -4.68
N ASP A 180 -17.23 -15.44 -3.78
CA ASP A 180 -17.71 -14.08 -4.08
C ASP A 180 -16.87 -13.42 -5.19
N TRP A 181 -15.63 -13.89 -5.39
CA TRP A 181 -14.70 -13.40 -6.41
C TRP A 181 -14.79 -14.14 -7.76
N LEU A 182 -15.70 -15.10 -7.88
CA LEU A 182 -15.84 -15.99 -9.03
C LEU A 182 -17.22 -15.83 -9.67
N ILE A 183 -17.30 -16.02 -10.99
CA ILE A 183 -18.55 -16.10 -11.74
C ILE A 183 -18.81 -17.58 -12.01
N ASP A 184 -19.87 -18.16 -11.45
CA ASP A 184 -20.23 -19.58 -11.62
C ASP A 184 -19.05 -20.54 -11.33
N GLY A 185 -18.23 -20.22 -10.31
CA GLY A 185 -17.09 -21.04 -9.89
C GLY A 185 -15.82 -20.93 -10.76
N ARG A 186 -15.81 -20.03 -11.76
CA ARG A 186 -14.61 -19.69 -12.55
C ARG A 186 -14.18 -18.25 -12.31
N ALA A 187 -12.91 -17.95 -12.55
CA ALA A 187 -12.45 -16.57 -12.55
C ALA A 187 -13.15 -15.76 -13.66
N PRO A 188 -13.48 -14.48 -13.40
CA PRO A 188 -14.02 -13.60 -14.41
C PRO A 188 -12.97 -13.32 -15.50
N LYS A 189 -13.43 -13.21 -16.75
CA LYS A 189 -12.60 -12.79 -17.89
C LYS A 189 -12.57 -11.27 -17.99
N TRP A 190 -11.57 -10.75 -18.69
CA TRP A 190 -11.49 -9.33 -19.03
C TRP A 190 -12.80 -8.85 -19.67
N GLY A 191 -13.34 -7.76 -19.13
CA GLY A 191 -14.58 -7.13 -19.59
C GLY A 191 -15.88 -7.72 -19.04
N GLU A 192 -15.84 -8.90 -18.41
CA GLU A 192 -17.02 -9.42 -17.68
C GLU A 192 -17.30 -8.58 -16.43
N VAL A 193 -18.57 -8.56 -16.02
CA VAL A 193 -19.01 -7.78 -14.86
C VAL A 193 -18.96 -8.64 -13.61
N LEU A 194 -18.15 -8.21 -12.62
CA LEU A 194 -18.08 -8.81 -11.30
C LEU A 194 -18.87 -7.96 -10.29
N LYS A 195 -19.68 -8.62 -9.46
CA LYS A 195 -20.47 -8.00 -8.37
C LYS A 195 -19.98 -8.52 -7.04
N LEU A 196 -19.85 -7.62 -6.06
CA LEU A 196 -19.34 -7.88 -4.71
C LEU A 196 -20.31 -7.31 -3.66
N PRO A 197 -21.57 -7.79 -3.59
CA PRO A 197 -22.60 -7.20 -2.73
C PRO A 197 -22.26 -7.30 -1.22
N ASN A 198 -21.48 -8.31 -0.81
CA ASN A 198 -21.02 -8.43 0.58
C ASN A 198 -19.97 -7.38 0.93
N LEU A 199 -19.06 -7.06 0.01
CA LEU A 199 -18.11 -5.95 0.17
C LEU A 199 -18.84 -4.61 0.26
N ALA A 200 -19.87 -4.41 -0.56
CA ALA A 200 -20.71 -3.21 -0.48
C ALA A 200 -21.37 -3.04 0.90
N LYS A 201 -21.91 -4.11 1.48
CA LYS A 201 -22.46 -4.10 2.85
C LYS A 201 -21.38 -3.73 3.89
N THR A 202 -20.14 -4.15 3.69
CA THR A 202 -19.02 -3.76 4.54
C THR A 202 -18.71 -2.27 4.42
N PHE A 203 -18.62 -1.76 3.20
CA PHE A 203 -18.41 -0.32 2.97
C PHE A 203 -19.55 0.54 3.50
N ARG A 204 -20.81 0.09 3.41
CA ARG A 204 -21.96 0.79 4.01
C ARG A 204 -21.84 0.90 5.54
N ALA A 205 -21.31 -0.12 6.21
CA ALA A 205 -21.07 -0.07 7.65
C ALA A 205 -20.01 1.00 7.99
N VAL A 206 -18.91 1.04 7.24
CA VAL A 206 -17.86 2.07 7.43
C VAL A 206 -18.37 3.47 7.08
N ALA A 207 -19.14 3.60 6.00
CA ALA A 207 -19.75 4.86 5.58
C ALA A 207 -20.71 5.43 6.63
N THR A 208 -21.39 4.57 7.39
CA THR A 208 -22.41 4.98 8.38
C THR A 208 -21.79 5.18 9.76
N ASP A 209 -20.96 4.25 10.21
CA ASP A 209 -20.49 4.16 11.59
C ASP A 209 -18.99 4.52 11.74
N GLY A 210 -18.35 4.94 10.65
CA GLY A 210 -16.90 5.22 10.61
C GLY A 210 -16.10 3.97 10.99
N LYS A 211 -15.06 4.16 11.84
CA LYS A 211 -14.20 3.08 12.32
C LYS A 211 -14.99 1.96 13.02
N ARG A 212 -15.99 2.32 13.84
CA ARG A 212 -16.79 1.33 14.59
C ARG A 212 -17.52 0.35 13.68
N GLY A 213 -17.87 0.77 12.47
CA GLY A 213 -18.49 -0.09 11.47
C GLY A 213 -17.62 -1.28 11.05
N PHE A 214 -16.29 -1.17 11.18
CA PHE A 214 -15.34 -2.24 10.82
C PHE A 214 -14.74 -2.94 12.05
N TYR A 215 -14.34 -2.17 13.06
CA TYR A 215 -13.60 -2.66 14.23
C TYR A 215 -14.49 -3.13 15.39
N GLU A 216 -15.82 -2.97 15.28
CA GLU A 216 -16.80 -3.48 16.23
C GLU A 216 -17.92 -4.28 15.53
N GLY A 217 -18.70 -5.01 16.31
CA GLY A 217 -19.91 -5.69 15.82
C GLY A 217 -19.64 -6.82 14.83
N ARG A 218 -20.52 -6.95 13.82
CA ARG A 218 -20.57 -8.14 12.95
C ARG A 218 -19.31 -8.35 12.11
N ILE A 219 -18.65 -7.27 11.66
CA ILE A 219 -17.48 -7.35 10.79
C ILE A 219 -16.28 -7.79 11.62
N ALA A 220 -16.06 -7.15 12.76
CA ALA A 220 -15.02 -7.55 13.70
C ALA A 220 -15.15 -9.01 14.14
N GLN A 221 -16.37 -9.45 14.49
CA GLN A 221 -16.62 -10.84 14.82
C GLN A 221 -16.29 -11.79 13.66
N SER A 222 -16.71 -11.45 12.44
CA SER A 222 -16.44 -12.29 11.26
C SER A 222 -14.94 -12.42 10.97
N ILE A 223 -14.16 -11.35 11.17
CA ILE A 223 -12.70 -11.38 11.00
C ILE A 223 -12.08 -12.33 12.03
N VAL A 224 -12.41 -12.15 13.31
CA VAL A 224 -11.89 -12.98 14.40
C VAL A 224 -12.25 -14.45 14.21
N ASP A 225 -13.50 -14.76 13.87
CA ASP A 225 -13.97 -16.12 13.65
C ASP A 225 -13.17 -16.82 12.55
N VAL A 226 -12.94 -16.13 11.42
CA VAL A 226 -12.16 -16.67 10.30
C VAL A 226 -10.68 -16.81 10.68
N VAL A 227 -10.06 -15.80 11.29
CA VAL A 227 -8.65 -15.86 11.69
C VAL A 227 -8.40 -17.02 12.66
N GLN A 228 -9.26 -17.20 13.66
CA GLN A 228 -9.16 -18.29 14.63
C GLN A 228 -9.45 -19.66 14.01
N LYS A 229 -10.40 -19.76 13.08
CA LYS A 229 -10.64 -20.99 12.29
C LYS A 229 -9.38 -21.45 11.55
N PHE A 230 -8.53 -20.52 11.12
CA PHE A 230 -7.25 -20.80 10.46
C PHE A 230 -6.05 -20.84 11.42
N GLY A 231 -6.29 -20.99 12.73
CA GLY A 231 -5.25 -21.16 13.75
C GLY A 231 -4.64 -19.87 14.31
N GLY A 232 -5.18 -18.71 13.92
CA GLY A 232 -4.77 -17.41 14.44
C GLY A 232 -5.28 -17.15 15.86
N VAL A 233 -4.71 -16.12 16.51
CA VAL A 233 -5.03 -15.74 17.90
C VAL A 233 -5.61 -14.33 18.04
N MET A 234 -6.04 -13.73 16.93
CA MET A 234 -6.69 -12.42 16.95
C MET A 234 -7.95 -12.43 17.80
N SER A 235 -8.13 -11.39 18.60
CA SER A 235 -9.31 -11.14 19.43
C SER A 235 -10.07 -9.90 18.98
N LEU A 236 -11.31 -9.75 19.45
CA LEU A 236 -12.08 -8.52 19.24
C LEU A 236 -11.41 -7.30 19.87
N GLU A 237 -10.69 -7.50 20.98
CA GLU A 237 -9.99 -6.42 21.67
C GLU A 237 -8.79 -5.92 20.85
N ASP A 238 -8.13 -6.81 20.10
CA ASP A 238 -7.07 -6.41 19.16
C ASP A 238 -7.62 -5.51 18.04
N LEU A 239 -8.79 -5.84 17.47
CA LEU A 239 -9.46 -5.01 16.46
C LEU A 239 -9.92 -3.67 17.05
N LYS A 240 -10.56 -3.71 18.22
CA LYS A 240 -11.11 -2.51 18.88
C LYS A 240 -10.02 -1.51 19.27
N ASN A 241 -8.84 -1.98 19.66
CA ASN A 241 -7.71 -1.14 20.06
C ASN A 241 -6.83 -0.72 18.88
N HIS A 242 -7.21 -1.02 17.64
CA HIS A 242 -6.47 -0.55 16.48
C HIS A 242 -6.54 0.97 16.35
N GLU A 243 -5.40 1.58 16.06
CA GLU A 243 -5.27 3.00 15.81
C GLU A 243 -4.32 3.29 14.65
N THR A 244 -4.68 4.29 13.85
CA THR A 244 -3.79 4.93 12.90
C THR A 244 -2.83 5.85 13.65
N THR A 245 -1.55 5.83 13.32
CA THR A 245 -0.54 6.73 13.89
C THR A 245 -0.12 7.81 12.89
N PHE A 246 0.35 8.94 13.41
CA PHE A 246 0.78 10.11 12.63
C PHE A 246 2.23 10.47 12.95
N PRO A 247 3.20 9.65 12.48
CA PRO A 247 4.59 9.90 12.79
C PRO A 247 5.12 11.12 12.04
N GLU A 248 6.29 11.63 12.44
CA GLU A 248 6.99 12.64 11.65
C GLU A 248 7.57 11.98 10.38
N ALA A 249 7.29 12.56 9.22
CA ALA A 249 7.84 12.09 7.95
C ALA A 249 9.36 12.31 7.92
N ILE A 250 10.10 11.33 7.41
CA ILE A 250 11.57 11.42 7.28
C ILE A 250 11.93 11.86 5.87
N SER A 251 13.10 12.49 5.73
CA SER A 251 13.54 12.99 4.43
C SER A 251 15.04 13.11 4.29
N VAL A 252 15.48 13.21 3.03
CA VAL A 252 16.84 13.62 2.68
C VAL A 252 16.79 14.70 1.61
N ASP A 253 17.78 15.58 1.62
CA ASP A 253 18.05 16.46 0.49
C ASP A 253 18.88 15.70 -0.54
N TYR A 254 18.43 15.70 -1.80
CA TYR A 254 19.09 15.09 -2.94
C TYR A 254 19.10 16.10 -4.09
N LYS A 255 20.28 16.65 -4.41
CA LYS A 255 20.50 17.58 -5.54
C LYS A 255 19.51 18.76 -5.57
N GLY A 256 19.26 19.37 -4.40
CA GLY A 256 18.38 20.53 -4.25
C GLY A 256 16.88 20.21 -4.20
N LYS A 257 16.51 18.93 -4.11
CA LYS A 257 15.14 18.46 -3.84
C LYS A 257 15.09 17.72 -2.53
N ARG A 258 13.97 17.82 -1.82
CA ARG A 258 13.73 17.04 -0.61
C ARG A 258 12.83 15.85 -0.94
N VAL A 259 13.30 14.65 -0.64
CA VAL A 259 12.55 13.40 -0.86
C VAL A 259 12.05 12.93 0.49
N TRP A 260 10.76 12.64 0.58
CA TRP A 260 10.06 12.32 1.82
C TRP A 260 9.55 10.88 1.79
N GLU A 261 9.63 10.21 2.93
CA GLU A 261 9.12 8.86 3.13
C GLU A 261 8.43 8.75 4.50
N ILE A 262 7.53 7.78 4.61
CA ILE A 262 7.05 7.34 5.94
C ILE A 262 8.25 6.73 6.69
N PRO A 263 8.44 7.02 7.98
CA PRO A 263 9.46 6.35 8.76
C PRO A 263 9.21 4.83 8.89
N PRO A 264 10.19 4.06 9.41
CA PRO A 264 9.94 2.72 9.94
C PRO A 264 8.65 2.69 10.78
N ASN A 265 7.82 1.65 10.69
CA ASN A 265 8.05 0.30 10.17
C ASN A 265 8.01 0.13 8.63
N GLY A 266 7.74 1.17 7.86
CA GLY A 266 7.80 1.11 6.40
C GLY A 266 9.24 1.03 5.86
N GLN A 267 9.40 0.48 4.66
CA GLN A 267 10.72 0.34 4.00
C GLN A 267 11.16 1.54 3.15
N GLY A 268 10.40 2.65 3.16
CA GLY A 268 10.72 3.86 2.37
C GLY A 268 12.12 4.41 2.63
N ILE A 269 12.64 4.22 3.85
CA ILE A 269 14.00 4.61 4.23
C ILE A 269 15.09 4.05 3.28
N VAL A 270 14.87 2.90 2.63
CA VAL A 270 15.79 2.35 1.62
C VAL A 270 16.03 3.34 0.49
N ALA A 271 14.98 4.01 0.01
CA ALA A 271 15.10 5.00 -1.06
C ALA A 271 15.93 6.20 -0.60
N LEU A 272 15.70 6.69 0.63
CA LEU A 272 16.46 7.80 1.21
C LEU A 272 17.94 7.47 1.38
N MET A 273 18.25 6.27 1.87
CA MET A 273 19.63 5.77 2.00
C MET A 273 20.32 5.67 0.65
N ALA A 274 19.67 5.04 -0.33
CA ALA A 274 20.19 4.88 -1.68
C ALA A 274 20.44 6.24 -2.34
N LEU A 275 19.52 7.21 -2.19
CA LEU A 275 19.71 8.57 -2.71
C LEU A 275 20.92 9.28 -2.08
N ASN A 276 21.11 9.16 -0.77
CA ASN A 276 22.30 9.71 -0.12
C ASN A 276 23.59 9.06 -0.61
N ILE A 277 23.61 7.73 -0.80
CA ILE A 277 24.77 7.02 -1.37
C ILE A 277 25.03 7.55 -2.78
N LEU A 278 23.98 7.75 -3.58
CA LEU A 278 24.07 8.15 -4.98
C LEU A 278 24.39 9.63 -5.20
N GLU A 279 24.26 10.48 -4.18
CA GLU A 279 24.31 11.95 -4.34
C GLU A 279 25.62 12.46 -4.94
N GLU A 280 26.76 11.89 -4.55
CA GLU A 280 28.10 12.25 -5.03
C GLU A 280 28.35 11.83 -6.49
N PHE A 281 27.50 10.97 -7.07
CA PHE A 281 27.64 10.56 -8.46
C PHE A 281 26.86 11.47 -9.40
N ASN A 282 27.48 11.84 -10.52
CA ASN A 282 26.79 12.53 -11.61
C ASN A 282 26.11 11.53 -12.54
N LEU A 283 25.01 10.93 -12.07
CA LEU A 283 24.28 9.90 -12.83
C LEU A 283 23.81 10.35 -14.22
N SER A 284 23.54 11.65 -14.43
CA SER A 284 23.17 12.19 -15.73
C SER A 284 24.30 12.12 -16.77
N GLU A 285 25.56 12.24 -16.34
CA GLU A 285 26.71 12.15 -17.23
C GLU A 285 27.04 10.69 -17.60
N LEU A 286 26.62 9.72 -16.80
CA LEU A 286 26.82 8.30 -17.08
C LEU A 286 25.92 7.78 -18.22
N GLY A 287 24.86 8.50 -18.58
CA GLY A 287 23.84 8.05 -19.52
C GLY A 287 22.79 7.14 -18.85
N HIS A 288 21.51 7.41 -19.10
CA HIS A 288 20.42 6.64 -18.50
C HIS A 288 20.47 5.17 -18.94
N ASN A 289 20.43 4.26 -17.96
CA ASN A 289 20.53 2.81 -18.17
C ASN A 289 21.83 2.32 -18.86
N SER A 290 22.91 3.11 -18.81
CA SER A 290 24.25 2.57 -19.10
C SER A 290 24.68 1.55 -18.05
N VAL A 291 25.73 0.78 -18.36
CA VAL A 291 26.27 -0.22 -17.43
C VAL A 291 26.72 0.44 -16.14
N GLU A 292 27.46 1.55 -16.24
CA GLU A 292 27.98 2.30 -15.10
C GLU A 292 26.85 2.90 -14.26
N TYR A 293 25.81 3.44 -14.91
CA TYR A 293 24.62 3.94 -14.22
C TYR A 293 23.94 2.83 -13.42
N LEU A 294 23.65 1.70 -14.08
CA LEU A 294 22.96 0.57 -13.45
C LEU A 294 23.79 -0.01 -12.31
N HIS A 295 25.10 -0.17 -12.51
CA HIS A 295 26.02 -0.66 -11.49
C HIS A 295 25.95 0.17 -10.21
N LYS A 296 26.03 1.51 -10.32
CA LYS A 296 25.93 2.40 -9.16
C LYS A 296 24.57 2.33 -8.46
N VAL A 297 23.48 2.30 -9.23
CA VAL A 297 22.12 2.22 -8.68
C VAL A 297 21.90 0.88 -7.95
N ILE A 298 22.32 -0.23 -8.56
CA ILE A 298 22.20 -1.57 -7.99
C ILE A 298 22.98 -1.68 -6.68
N ASP A 299 24.25 -1.27 -6.68
CA ASP A 299 25.11 -1.32 -5.50
C ASP A 299 24.55 -0.46 -4.35
N ALA A 300 24.07 0.76 -4.66
CA ALA A 300 23.46 1.63 -3.66
C ALA A 300 22.18 1.00 -3.05
N LEU A 301 21.34 0.37 -3.87
CA LEU A 301 20.15 -0.32 -3.41
C LEU A 301 20.50 -1.57 -2.60
N HIS A 302 21.50 -2.36 -3.00
CA HIS A 302 21.95 -3.52 -2.23
C HIS A 302 22.38 -3.13 -0.81
N LEU A 303 23.20 -2.08 -0.69
CA LEU A 303 23.66 -1.58 0.60
C LEU A 303 22.49 -1.09 1.47
N ALA A 304 21.57 -0.35 0.88
CA ALA A 304 20.40 0.19 1.57
C ALA A 304 19.41 -0.91 2.00
N PHE A 305 19.14 -1.89 1.15
CA PHE A 305 18.28 -3.03 1.49
C PHE A 305 18.88 -3.90 2.59
N ALA A 306 20.19 -4.17 2.55
CA ALA A 306 20.85 -4.93 3.60
C ALA A 306 20.69 -4.26 4.97
N ASP A 307 20.88 -2.94 5.04
CA ASP A 307 20.72 -2.19 6.28
C ASP A 307 19.25 -2.15 6.72
N ALA A 308 18.31 -1.94 5.79
CA ALA A 308 16.89 -1.92 6.12
C ALA A 308 16.39 -3.28 6.63
N MET A 309 16.79 -4.39 6.00
CA MET A 309 16.43 -5.74 6.44
C MET A 309 16.98 -6.07 7.84
N TRP A 310 18.04 -5.40 8.27
CA TRP A 310 18.62 -5.58 9.59
C TRP A 310 17.98 -4.67 10.65
N TYR A 311 17.73 -3.39 10.33
CA TYR A 311 17.34 -2.38 11.31
C TYR A 311 15.85 -2.03 11.31
N VAL A 312 15.15 -2.08 10.17
CA VAL A 312 13.77 -1.59 10.06
C VAL A 312 12.81 -2.53 10.78
N ALA A 313 12.10 -1.98 11.75
CA ALA A 313 11.10 -2.66 12.56
C ALA A 313 10.16 -1.63 13.21
N ASP A 314 9.28 -2.09 14.08
CA ASP A 314 8.41 -1.24 14.90
C ASP A 314 9.25 -0.40 15.89
N THR A 315 9.22 0.93 15.71
CA THR A 315 9.98 1.89 16.51
C THR A 315 9.50 1.99 17.95
N ASP A 316 8.29 1.52 18.27
CA ASP A 316 7.79 1.45 19.64
C ASP A 316 8.42 0.27 20.41
N LYS A 317 9.06 -0.67 19.71
CA LYS A 317 9.64 -1.89 20.28
C LYS A 317 11.16 -1.93 20.24
N VAL A 318 11.76 -1.38 19.19
CA VAL A 318 13.22 -1.36 19.03
C VAL A 318 13.70 0.02 18.60
N ASN A 319 14.91 0.38 19.05
CA ASN A 319 15.53 1.62 18.63
C ASN A 319 16.10 1.48 17.22
N VAL A 320 15.37 1.97 16.23
CA VAL A 320 15.85 2.06 14.84
C VAL A 320 16.70 3.33 14.69
N PRO A 321 17.99 3.24 14.30
CA PRO A 321 18.89 4.41 14.23
C PRO A 321 18.64 5.25 12.97
N ILE A 322 17.42 5.76 12.79
CA ILE A 322 16.93 6.41 11.57
C ILE A 322 17.88 7.55 11.12
N ASP A 323 18.17 8.51 12.00
CA ASP A 323 19.05 9.64 11.70
C ASP A 323 20.45 9.20 11.26
N GLY A 324 20.96 8.12 11.86
CA GLY A 324 22.24 7.52 11.49
C GLY A 324 22.19 6.93 10.08
N MET A 325 21.17 6.13 9.80
CA MET A 325 20.95 5.45 8.51
C MET A 325 20.81 6.44 7.35
N ILE A 326 20.14 7.57 7.56
CA ILE A 326 19.94 8.60 6.53
C ILE A 326 20.94 9.77 6.62
N SER A 327 22.05 9.63 7.36
CA SER A 327 23.07 10.67 7.43
C SER A 327 24.03 10.65 6.24
N LYS A 328 24.51 11.83 5.82
CA LYS A 328 25.55 11.95 4.79
C LYS A 328 26.87 11.26 5.18
N ARG A 329 27.23 11.32 6.47
CA ARG A 329 28.41 10.62 7.01
C ARG A 329 28.30 9.11 6.77
N TYR A 330 27.18 8.50 7.14
CA TYR A 330 26.99 7.06 6.96
C TYR A 330 26.93 6.68 5.49
N ALA A 331 26.27 7.47 4.65
CA ALA A 331 26.27 7.24 3.20
C ALA A 331 27.69 7.26 2.60
N ASN A 332 28.58 8.13 3.09
CA ASN A 332 29.99 8.14 2.69
C ASN A 332 30.71 6.85 3.09
N GLU A 333 30.48 6.34 4.30
CA GLU A 333 31.03 5.06 4.76
C GLU A 333 30.54 3.90 3.88
N ARG A 334 29.24 3.83 3.60
CA ARG A 334 28.65 2.79 2.73
C ARG A 334 29.20 2.87 1.31
N ARG A 335 29.40 4.06 0.76
CA ARG A 335 29.96 4.26 -0.59
C ARG A 335 31.37 3.68 -0.74
N THR A 336 32.18 3.62 0.32
CA THR A 336 33.53 3.03 0.27
C THR A 336 33.52 1.53 -0.08
N LEU A 337 32.37 0.85 0.10
CA LEU A 337 32.18 -0.55 -0.23
C LEU A 337 31.86 -0.78 -1.72
N MET A 338 31.51 0.28 -2.45
CA MET A 338 31.20 0.20 -3.87
C MET A 338 32.50 0.14 -4.68
N HIS A 339 32.63 -0.89 -5.52
CA HIS A 339 33.72 -0.98 -6.48
C HIS A 339 33.26 -0.51 -7.86
N PRO A 340 34.15 0.08 -8.69
CA PRO A 340 33.80 0.49 -10.05
C PRO A 340 33.56 -0.71 -10.98
N ASP A 341 34.37 -1.78 -10.83
CA ASP A 341 34.43 -2.89 -11.79
C ASP A 341 34.00 -4.24 -11.18
N LYS A 342 33.47 -4.22 -9.96
CA LYS A 342 33.09 -5.44 -9.23
C LYS A 342 31.80 -5.22 -8.45
N ALA A 343 30.89 -6.18 -8.53
CA ALA A 343 29.72 -6.21 -7.65
C ALA A 343 30.16 -6.41 -6.19
N ILE A 344 29.38 -5.88 -5.27
CA ILE A 344 29.60 -6.07 -3.83
C ILE A 344 29.46 -7.55 -3.48
N GLU A 345 30.51 -8.15 -2.92
CA GLU A 345 30.49 -9.52 -2.37
C GLU A 345 30.08 -9.50 -0.90
N GLY A 346 29.25 -10.46 -0.46
CA GLY A 346 28.88 -10.60 0.95
C GLY A 346 27.65 -9.80 1.42
N VAL A 347 26.73 -9.48 0.51
CA VAL A 347 25.40 -8.99 0.89
C VAL A 347 24.54 -10.20 1.29
N ASP A 348 24.32 -10.41 2.59
CA ASP A 348 23.51 -11.52 3.09
C ASP A 348 21.99 -11.23 3.00
N ARG A 349 21.26 -12.29 2.67
CA ARG A 349 19.84 -12.46 2.27
C ARG A 349 19.22 -11.42 1.32
N GLY A 350 18.84 -11.91 0.13
CA GLY A 350 17.82 -11.29 -0.74
C GLY A 350 16.43 -11.90 -0.55
N HIS A 351 15.42 -11.32 -1.20
CA HIS A 351 14.02 -11.78 -1.15
C HIS A 351 13.56 -12.26 -2.56
N PRO A 352 13.20 -13.55 -2.75
CA PRO A 352 12.85 -14.09 -4.07
C PRO A 352 11.38 -13.86 -4.49
N GLU A 353 10.53 -13.30 -3.62
CA GLU A 353 9.13 -13.03 -3.95
C GLU A 353 9.00 -11.69 -4.70
N ASN A 354 9.14 -11.74 -6.04
CA ASN A 354 8.75 -10.67 -6.96
C ASN A 354 7.22 -10.58 -7.09
N ASN A 355 6.54 -10.42 -5.95
CA ASN A 355 5.08 -10.46 -5.85
C ASN A 355 4.60 -9.11 -5.31
N SER A 356 4.77 -8.01 -6.05
CA SER A 356 4.11 -6.75 -5.67
C SER A 356 2.64 -6.84 -6.06
N SER A 357 1.79 -7.01 -5.05
CA SER A 357 0.33 -6.97 -5.19
C SER A 357 -0.20 -5.80 -4.36
N THR A 358 0.19 -4.59 -4.74
CA THR A 358 -0.10 -3.34 -4.03
C THR A 358 -0.68 -2.31 -5.01
N VAL A 359 -1.55 -1.41 -4.54
CA VAL A 359 -1.98 -0.26 -5.33
C VAL A 359 -1.36 1.03 -4.78
N TYR A 360 -0.75 1.81 -5.67
CA TYR A 360 -0.33 3.18 -5.42
C TYR A 360 -1.22 4.14 -6.19
N PHE A 361 -1.54 5.26 -5.57
CA PHE A 361 -2.26 6.34 -6.23
C PHE A 361 -1.92 7.68 -5.62
N THR A 362 -2.09 8.72 -6.43
CA THR A 362 -1.80 10.08 -6.01
C THR A 362 -2.80 11.06 -6.57
N VAL A 363 -3.05 12.11 -5.78
CA VAL A 363 -3.95 13.20 -6.11
C VAL A 363 -3.24 14.52 -5.81
N ALA A 364 -3.40 15.49 -6.70
CA ALA A 364 -3.14 16.89 -6.39
C ALA A 364 -4.40 17.71 -6.68
N ASP A 365 -4.73 18.67 -5.83
CA ASP A 365 -5.95 19.48 -5.93
C ASP A 365 -5.69 20.94 -6.34
N GLU A 366 -6.75 21.71 -6.57
CA GLU A 366 -6.68 23.13 -6.93
C GLU A 366 -6.11 24.03 -5.82
N TYR A 367 -6.10 23.56 -4.58
CA TYR A 367 -5.57 24.28 -3.42
C TYR A 367 -4.05 24.08 -3.28
N GLY A 368 -3.45 23.23 -4.12
CA GLY A 368 -2.04 22.89 -4.11
C GLY A 368 -1.68 21.75 -3.14
N ASN A 369 -2.66 21.13 -2.48
CA ASN A 369 -2.38 19.97 -1.66
C ASN A 369 -2.08 18.77 -2.54
N ALA A 370 -1.29 17.84 -2.02
CA ALA A 370 -1.05 16.56 -2.68
C ALA A 370 -1.15 15.41 -1.69
N CYS A 371 -1.72 14.31 -2.14
CA CYS A 371 -1.85 13.07 -1.38
C CYS A 371 -1.14 11.96 -2.14
N SER A 372 -0.14 11.35 -1.51
CA SER A 372 0.56 10.16 -1.99
C SER A 372 0.12 9.00 -1.10
N PHE A 373 -0.72 8.12 -1.62
CA PHE A 373 -1.42 7.11 -0.83
C PHE A 373 -1.16 5.72 -1.40
N ILE A 374 -0.97 4.75 -0.51
CA ILE A 374 -0.72 3.36 -0.86
C ILE A 374 -1.50 2.46 0.10
N GLN A 375 -2.05 1.36 -0.41
CA GLN A 375 -2.64 0.31 0.41
C GLN A 375 -2.44 -1.05 -0.23
N SER A 376 -2.34 -2.09 0.59
CA SER A 376 -2.02 -3.45 0.16
C SER A 376 -2.83 -4.49 0.91
#